data_AF-Q5DDY7-F1
#
_entry.id   AF-Q5DDY7-F1
#
_cell.length_a   1.000
_cell.length_b   1.000
_cell.length_c   1.000
_cell.angle_alpha   90.00
_cell.angle_beta   90.00
_cell.angle_gamma   90.00
#
_symmetry.space_group_name_H-M   'P 1'
#
loop_
_entity.id
_entity.type
_entity.pdbx_description
1 polymer ?
#
loop_
_entity_poly.entity_id
_entity_poly.type
_entity_poly.pdbx_seq_one_letter_code
_entity_poly.pdbx_strand_id
1 'polypeptide(L)'
;MMKDKHTKHHSSDSKVDNQPLPVFVQQAAAAKCLHILSQDSPTISIKIIKMGAISNLLYAMGNLEFPDAQRQASLALEYLCKTYTLIDQVVNEAMGPVLHEEFIKNPDSYYLQMTPLQADVLVSNRVNFIGDEL
;
A
#
# COMPACT_ATOMS: atom_id res chain seq x y z
N MET A 1 -44.42 -9.87 47.03
CA MET A 1 -44.03 -8.45 46.83
C MET A 1 -42.68 -8.44 46.11
N MET A 2 -42.73 -8.36 44.78
CA MET A 2 -41.57 -8.40 43.89
C MET A 2 -40.84 -7.05 43.97
N LYS A 3 -39.50 -7.06 44.10
CA LYS A 3 -38.65 -5.89 43.90
C LYS A 3 -37.74 -6.21 42.73
N ASP A 4 -38.19 -5.86 41.53
CA ASP A 4 -37.39 -5.86 40.32
C ASP A 4 -36.22 -4.89 40.49
N LYS A 5 -35.01 -5.46 40.62
CA LYS A 5 -33.77 -4.68 40.49
C LYS A 5 -33.54 -4.47 39.00
N HIS A 6 -33.94 -3.30 38.52
CA HIS A 6 -33.53 -2.78 37.23
C HIS A 6 -32.02 -2.53 37.25
N THR A 7 -31.26 -3.52 36.81
CA THR A 7 -29.84 -3.40 36.50
C THR A 7 -29.71 -2.44 35.32
N LYS A 8 -29.32 -1.19 35.59
CA LYS A 8 -28.94 -0.24 34.54
C LYS A 8 -27.69 -0.78 33.86
N HIS A 9 -27.86 -1.41 32.70
CA HIS A 9 -26.77 -1.58 31.74
C HIS A 9 -26.33 -0.18 31.31
N HIS A 10 -25.22 0.30 31.86
CA HIS A 10 -24.51 1.43 31.30
C HIS A 10 -23.81 0.92 30.04
N SER A 11 -24.56 0.85 28.94
CA SER A 11 -23.99 0.79 27.61
C SER A 11 -23.27 2.11 27.39
N SER A 12 -21.98 2.13 27.70
CA SER A 12 -21.06 3.10 27.14
C SER A 12 -21.01 2.82 25.64
N ASP A 13 -22.00 3.33 24.90
CA ASP A 13 -21.88 3.55 23.48
C ASP A 13 -20.68 4.49 23.32
N SER A 14 -19.51 3.89 23.14
CA SER A 14 -18.35 4.56 22.57
C SER A 14 -18.84 5.07 21.22
N LYS A 15 -19.26 6.33 21.19
CA LYS A 15 -19.46 7.07 19.96
C LYS A 15 -18.17 6.88 19.18
N VAL A 16 -18.20 5.99 18.19
CA VAL A 16 -17.14 5.89 17.20
C VAL A 16 -17.10 7.28 16.60
N ASP A 17 -16.02 8.01 16.90
CA ASP A 17 -15.81 9.34 16.37
C ASP A 17 -15.77 9.18 14.86
N ASN A 18 -16.83 9.62 14.16
CA ASN A 18 -17.01 9.46 12.72
C ASN A 18 -16.06 10.37 11.91
N GLN A 19 -14.94 10.78 12.50
CA GLN A 19 -13.90 11.53 11.81
C GLN A 19 -13.17 10.61 10.84
N PRO A 20 -12.94 11.06 9.59
CA PRO A 20 -12.12 10.30 8.65
C PRO A 20 -10.76 10.00 9.27
N LEU A 21 -10.28 8.78 9.09
CA LEU A 21 -8.93 8.42 9.50
C LEU A 21 -7.92 9.38 8.86
N PRO A 22 -6.77 9.66 9.50
CA PRO A 22 -5.73 10.43 8.86
C PRO A 22 -5.32 9.79 7.52
N VAL A 23 -5.05 10.61 6.50
CA VAL A 23 -4.79 10.15 5.12
C VAL A 23 -3.69 9.08 5.06
N PHE A 24 -2.65 9.21 5.88
CA PHE A 24 -1.56 8.24 5.94
C PHE A 24 -1.98 6.85 6.46
N VAL A 25 -2.92 6.80 7.40
CA VAL A 25 -3.49 5.54 7.90
C VAL A 25 -4.30 4.88 6.78
N GLN A 26 -5.07 5.67 6.05
CA GLN A 26 -5.86 5.17 4.91
C GLN A 26 -4.95 4.65 3.79
N GLN A 27 -3.88 5.37 3.47
CA GLN A 27 -2.91 4.97 2.44
C GLN A 27 -2.20 3.66 2.80
N ALA A 28 -1.74 3.52 4.04
CA ALA A 28 -1.14 2.27 4.53
C ALA A 28 -2.14 1.10 4.53
N ALA A 29 -3.35 1.32 5.03
CA ALA A 29 -4.41 0.32 5.02
C ALA A 29 -4.81 -0.10 3.59
N ALA A 30 -4.89 0.86 2.66
CA ALA A 30 -5.18 0.59 1.27
C ALA A 30 -4.07 -0.24 0.62
N ALA A 31 -2.80 0.14 0.77
CA ALA A 31 -1.67 -0.62 0.23
C ALA A 31 -1.63 -2.06 0.78
N LYS A 32 -1.85 -2.23 2.09
CA LYS A 32 -1.95 -3.55 2.71
C LYS A 32 -3.12 -4.37 2.18
N CYS A 33 -4.27 -3.75 2.00
CA CYS A 33 -5.46 -4.40 1.42
C CYS A 33 -5.18 -4.87 -0.01
N LEU A 34 -4.55 -4.01 -0.84
CA LEU A 34 -4.16 -4.38 -2.21
C LEU A 34 -3.20 -5.57 -2.21
N HIS A 35 -2.22 -5.60 -1.30
CA HIS A 35 -1.30 -6.74 -1.18
C HIS A 35 -2.04 -8.06 -0.88
N ILE A 36 -2.91 -8.06 0.14
CA ILE A 36 -3.69 -9.25 0.54
C ILE A 36 -4.61 -9.70 -0.61
N LEU A 37 -5.36 -8.78 -1.21
CA LEU A 37 -6.26 -9.10 -2.31
C LEU A 37 -5.54 -9.66 -3.54
N SER A 38 -4.34 -9.15 -3.84
CA SER A 38 -3.50 -9.66 -4.92
C SER A 38 -2.99 -11.08 -4.64
N GLN A 39 -2.69 -11.41 -3.38
CA GLN A 39 -2.30 -12.76 -2.94
C GLN A 39 -3.45 -13.75 -3.01
N ASP A 40 -4.66 -13.31 -2.67
CA ASP A 40 -5.83 -14.18 -2.61
C ASP A 40 -6.38 -14.55 -3.99
N SER A 41 -6.23 -13.69 -5.01
CA SER A 41 -6.80 -13.95 -6.32
C SER A 41 -6.01 -13.29 -7.46
N PRO A 42 -5.47 -14.08 -8.41
CA PRO A 42 -4.84 -13.56 -9.63
C PRO A 42 -5.78 -12.66 -10.45
N THR A 43 -7.08 -12.98 -10.49
CA THR A 43 -8.07 -12.15 -11.20
C THR A 43 -8.25 -10.79 -10.53
N ILE A 44 -8.23 -10.72 -9.20
CA ILE A 44 -8.31 -9.45 -8.48
C ILE A 44 -7.00 -8.68 -8.63
N SER A 45 -5.86 -9.37 -8.54
CA SER A 45 -4.53 -8.80 -8.77
C SER A 45 -4.42 -8.07 -10.12
N ILE A 46 -4.88 -8.70 -11.22
CA ILE A 46 -4.92 -8.07 -12.55
C ILE A 46 -5.84 -6.85 -12.56
N LYS A 47 -7.00 -6.90 -11.89
CA LYS A 47 -7.90 -5.74 -11.79
C LYS A 47 -7.25 -4.59 -11.01
N ILE A 48 -6.52 -4.89 -9.94
CA ILE A 48 -5.76 -3.91 -9.16
C ILE A 48 -4.74 -3.20 -10.06
N ILE A 49 -3.99 -3.96 -10.88
CA ILE A 49 -3.06 -3.40 -11.84
C ILE A 49 -3.78 -2.52 -12.87
N LYS A 50 -4.91 -2.98 -13.43
CA LYS A 50 -5.75 -2.23 -14.37
C LYS A 50 -6.27 -0.90 -13.84
N MET A 51 -6.43 -0.78 -12.52
CA MET A 51 -6.83 0.47 -11.86
C MET A 51 -5.66 1.44 -11.63
N GLY A 52 -4.46 1.16 -12.15
CA GLY A 52 -3.29 2.03 -12.01
C GLY A 52 -2.61 1.90 -10.65
N ALA A 53 -2.72 0.74 -9.98
CA ALA A 53 -2.12 0.54 -8.67
C ALA A 53 -0.59 0.73 -8.66
N ILE A 54 0.11 0.40 -9.75
CA ILE A 54 1.58 0.48 -9.81
C ILE A 54 2.08 1.90 -9.54
N SER A 55 1.51 2.91 -10.23
CA SER A 55 1.90 4.31 -10.04
C SER A 55 1.58 4.81 -8.62
N ASN A 56 0.43 4.42 -8.09
CA ASN A 56 0.01 4.81 -6.74
C ASN A 56 0.85 4.14 -5.64
N LEU A 57 1.27 2.89 -5.84
CA LEU A 57 2.17 2.19 -4.93
C LEU A 57 3.58 2.78 -4.97
N LEU A 58 4.09 3.13 -6.15
CA LEU A 58 5.35 3.87 -6.29
C LEU A 58 5.29 5.22 -5.55
N TYR A 59 4.22 5.99 -5.78
CA TYR A 59 4.00 7.25 -5.09
C TYR A 59 4.00 7.07 -3.56
N ALA A 60 3.24 6.08 -3.08
CA ALA A 60 3.13 5.80 -1.66
C ALA A 60 4.45 5.34 -1.03
N MET A 61 5.24 4.55 -1.77
CA MET A 61 6.58 4.11 -1.38
C MET A 61 7.56 5.28 -1.26
N GLY A 62 7.46 6.29 -2.13
CA GLY A 62 8.29 7.48 -2.10
C GLY A 62 7.88 8.54 -1.07
N ASN A 63 6.74 8.38 -0.41
CA ASN A 63 6.24 9.39 0.52
C ASN A 63 6.94 9.30 1.90
N LEU A 64 7.98 10.10 2.09
CA LEU A 64 8.81 10.15 3.30
C LEU A 64 8.06 10.57 4.57
N GLU A 65 6.88 11.18 4.46
CA GLU A 65 6.12 11.62 5.63
C GLU A 65 5.47 10.44 6.37
N PHE A 66 5.29 9.30 5.69
CA PHE A 66 4.45 8.21 6.16
C PHE A 66 5.13 6.83 6.09
N PRO A 67 6.03 6.51 7.05
CA PRO A 67 6.84 5.29 7.01
C PRO A 67 6.06 3.98 6.88
N ASP A 68 4.92 3.86 7.57
CA ASP A 68 4.08 2.64 7.46
C ASP A 68 3.46 2.51 6.07
N ALA A 69 3.01 3.62 5.47
CA ALA A 69 2.51 3.61 4.10
C ALA A 69 3.62 3.23 3.10
N GLN A 70 4.86 3.71 3.31
CA GLN A 70 5.99 3.29 2.49
C GLN A 70 6.22 1.78 2.58
N ARG A 71 6.23 1.24 3.80
CA ARG A 71 6.41 -0.20 4.03
C ARG A 71 5.33 -1.04 3.37
N GLN A 72 4.05 -0.70 3.59
CA GLN A 72 2.93 -1.47 3.01
C GLN A 72 2.93 -1.35 1.48
N ALA A 73 3.27 -0.18 0.93
CA ALA A 73 3.36 0.01 -0.52
C ALA A 73 4.51 -0.80 -1.14
N SER A 74 5.68 -0.82 -0.53
CA SER A 74 6.81 -1.64 -0.98
C SER A 74 6.45 -3.13 -0.99
N LEU A 75 5.82 -3.64 0.06
CA LEU A 75 5.40 -5.05 0.13
C LEU A 75 4.36 -5.39 -0.94
N ALA A 76 3.38 -4.52 -1.16
CA ALA A 76 2.41 -4.68 -2.23
C ALA A 76 3.08 -4.70 -3.61
N LEU A 77 3.98 -3.75 -3.86
CA LEU A 77 4.67 -3.63 -5.14
C LEU A 77 5.61 -4.81 -5.40
N GLU A 78 6.35 -5.26 -4.38
CA GLU A 78 7.29 -6.37 -4.50
C GLU A 78 6.57 -7.67 -4.86
N TYR A 79 5.41 -7.92 -4.24
CA TYR A 79 4.60 -9.08 -4.58
C TYR A 79 4.16 -9.06 -6.05
N LEU A 80 3.74 -7.90 -6.54
CA LEU A 80 3.33 -7.74 -7.94
C LEU A 80 4.52 -7.93 -8.90
N CYS A 81 5.69 -7.38 -8.59
CA CYS A 81 6.92 -7.60 -9.38
C CYS A 81 7.31 -9.09 -9.44
N LYS A 82 7.27 -9.79 -8.30
CA LYS A 82 7.56 -11.23 -8.25
C LYS A 82 6.55 -12.08 -9.01
N THR A 83 5.29 -11.63 -9.05
CA THR A 83 4.19 -12.37 -9.70
C THR A 83 4.17 -12.15 -11.21
N TYR A 84 4.46 -10.92 -11.66
CA TYR A 84 4.35 -10.53 -13.06
C TYR A 84 5.66 -9.91 -13.56
N THR A 85 6.38 -10.64 -14.39
CA THR A 85 7.68 -10.18 -14.94
C THR A 85 7.58 -8.84 -15.67
N LEU A 86 6.46 -8.59 -16.38
CA LEU A 86 6.24 -7.30 -17.03
C LEU A 86 6.09 -6.14 -16.03
N ILE A 87 5.47 -6.40 -14.86
CA ILE A 87 5.40 -5.41 -13.78
C ILE A 87 6.78 -5.13 -13.22
N ASP A 88 7.60 -6.16 -13.02
CA ASP A 88 8.98 -5.99 -12.56
C ASP A 88 9.79 -5.09 -13.52
N GLN A 89 9.63 -5.28 -14.83
CA GLN A 89 10.26 -4.45 -15.84
C GLN A 89 9.78 -3.00 -15.78
N VAL A 90 8.47 -2.76 -15.71
CA VAL A 90 7.89 -1.41 -15.59
C VAL A 90 8.40 -0.70 -14.34
N VAL A 91 8.47 -1.41 -13.21
CA VAL A 91 8.93 -0.85 -11.93
C VAL A 91 10.43 -0.56 -11.99
N ASN A 92 11.23 -1.46 -12.56
CA ASN A 92 12.66 -1.25 -12.76
C ASN A 92 12.95 -0.02 -13.65
N GLU A 93 12.19 0.17 -14.73
CA GLU A 93 12.30 1.35 -15.59
C GLU A 93 11.92 2.64 -14.86
N ALA A 94 10.88 2.60 -14.02
CA ALA A 94 10.42 3.77 -13.28
C ALA A 94 11.37 4.19 -12.16
N MET A 95 11.93 3.22 -11.42
CA MET A 95 12.85 3.46 -10.30
C MET A 95 14.29 3.71 -10.74
N GLY A 96 14.68 3.11 -11.86
CA GLY A 96 16.07 2.89 -12.22
C GLY A 96 16.67 1.65 -11.51
N PRO A 97 17.65 0.99 -12.15
CA PRO A 97 18.12 -0.34 -11.75
C PRO A 97 18.76 -0.39 -10.36
N VAL A 98 19.46 0.67 -9.96
CA VAL A 98 20.13 0.72 -8.64
C VAL A 98 19.10 0.77 -7.52
N LEU A 99 18.05 1.59 -7.67
CA LEU A 99 16.99 1.70 -6.67
C LEU A 99 16.14 0.42 -6.64
N HIS A 100 15.83 -0.13 -7.81
CA HIS A 100 15.08 -1.38 -7.95
C HIS A 100 15.80 -2.55 -7.30
N GLU A 101 17.11 -2.70 -7.53
CA GLU A 101 17.91 -3.78 -6.95
C GLU A 101 17.87 -3.76 -5.40
N GLU A 102 18.06 -2.58 -4.81
CA GLU A 102 18.02 -2.42 -3.35
C GLU A 102 16.62 -2.63 -2.76
N PHE A 103 15.59 -2.19 -3.49
CA PHE A 103 14.19 -2.43 -3.16
C PHE A 103 13.86 -3.93 -3.13
N ILE A 104 14.20 -4.68 -4.18
CA ILE A 104 13.91 -6.13 -4.26
C ILE A 104 14.64 -6.92 -3.17
N LYS A 105 15.84 -6.50 -2.78
CA LYS A 105 16.59 -7.14 -1.68
C LYS A 105 15.91 -6.95 -0.33
N ASN A 106 15.37 -5.76 -0.06
CA ASN A 106 14.90 -5.37 1.27
C ASN A 106 13.55 -4.61 1.24
N PRO A 107 12.46 -5.20 0.72
CA PRO A 107 11.22 -4.49 0.45
C PRO A 107 10.55 -3.93 1.71
N ASP A 108 10.73 -4.56 2.87
CA ASP A 108 10.07 -4.18 4.12
C ASP A 108 10.88 -3.22 5.00
N SER A 109 12.11 -2.87 4.60
CA SER A 109 13.01 -2.03 5.40
C SER A 109 13.77 -0.98 4.60
N TYR A 110 13.80 -1.05 3.26
CA TYR A 110 14.55 -0.10 2.43
C TYR A 110 14.13 1.36 2.62
N TYR A 111 12.85 1.61 2.93
CA TYR A 111 12.33 2.96 3.18
C TYR A 111 13.08 3.70 4.31
N LEU A 112 13.70 2.98 5.25
CA LEU A 112 14.52 3.55 6.33
C LEU A 112 15.81 4.20 5.83
N GLN A 113 16.26 3.83 4.64
CA GLN A 113 17.50 4.30 4.01
C GLN A 113 17.25 5.12 2.75
N MET A 114 15.97 5.36 2.41
CA MET A 114 15.59 6.06 1.18
C MET A 114 16.03 7.51 1.23
N THR A 115 16.83 7.91 0.25
CA THR A 115 17.27 9.30 0.11
C THR A 115 16.13 10.18 -0.43
N PRO A 116 16.15 11.50 -0.17
CA PRO A 116 15.17 12.43 -0.75
C PRO A 116 15.12 12.38 -2.28
N LEU A 117 16.26 12.14 -2.94
CA LEU A 117 16.30 12.01 -4.40
C LEU A 117 15.58 10.74 -4.89
N GLN A 118 15.78 9.61 -4.22
CA GLN A 118 15.07 8.36 -4.55
C GLN A 118 13.58 8.48 -4.28
N ALA A 119 13.20 9.11 -3.17
CA ALA A 119 11.81 9.44 -2.86
C ALA A 119 11.18 10.31 -3.95
N ASP A 120 11.88 11.34 -4.42
CA ASP A 120 11.41 12.22 -5.51
C ASP A 120 11.20 11.45 -6.82
N VAL A 121 12.10 10.54 -7.19
CA VAL A 121 11.94 9.64 -8.35
C VAL A 121 10.64 8.84 -8.26
N LEU A 122 10.34 8.29 -7.07
CA LEU A 122 9.14 7.50 -6.83
C LEU A 122 7.86 8.34 -6.82
N VAL A 123 7.86 9.49 -6.16
CA VAL A 123 6.70 10.40 -6.05
C VAL A 123 6.37 11.06 -7.40
N SER A 124 7.39 11.34 -8.21
CA SER A 124 7.23 11.97 -9.53
C SER A 124 7.06 10.97 -10.69
N ASN A 125 6.91 9.67 -10.39
CA ASN A 125 6.78 8.62 -11.39
C ASN A 125 5.64 8.92 -12.38
N ARG A 126 5.84 8.53 -13.65
CA ARG A 126 4.86 8.70 -14.73
C ARG A 126 4.34 7.38 -15.27
N VAL A 127 4.32 6.34 -14.42
CA VAL A 127 3.86 5.03 -14.84
C VAL A 127 2.38 5.11 -15.20
N ASN A 128 2.05 4.73 -16.43
CA ASN A 128 0.67 4.63 -16.91
C ASN A 128 0.36 3.20 -17.40
N PHE A 129 0.91 2.21 -16.71
CA PHE A 129 0.72 0.81 -17.06
C PHE A 129 -0.57 0.27 -16.45
N ILE A 130 -1.47 -0.25 -17.30
CA ILE A 130 -2.75 -0.83 -16.89
C ILE A 130 -2.85 -2.34 -17.18
N GLY A 131 -1.77 -3.03 -17.54
CA GLY A 131 -1.82 -4.50 -17.61
C GLY A 131 -2.70 -5.09 -18.71
N ASP A 132 -2.83 -4.41 -19.85
CA ASP A 132 -3.51 -4.98 -21.03
C ASP A 132 -2.72 -6.15 -21.66
N GLU A 133 -1.45 -6.29 -21.29
CA GLU A 133 -0.51 -7.32 -21.76
C GLU A 133 -0.29 -8.46 -20.75
N LEU A 134 -1.03 -8.46 -19.63
CA LEU A 134 -0.92 -9.45 -18.53
C LEU A 134 -1.91 -10.61 -18.65
#